data_AF-A0A6I0ZAK4-F1
#
_entry.id   AF-A0A6I0ZAK4-F1
#
_cell.length_a   1.000
_cell.length_b   1.000
_cell.length_c   1.000
_cell.angle_alpha   90.00
_cell.angle_beta   90.00
_cell.angle_gamma   90.00
#
_symmetry.space_group_name_H-M   'P 1'
#
loop_
_entity.id
_entity.type
_entity.pdbx_description
1 polymer ?
#
loop_
_entity_poly.entity_id
_entity_poly.type
_entity_poly.pdbx_seq_one_letter_code
_entity_poly.pdbx_strand_id
1 'polypeptide(L)'
;MTEQLLFIDNKAMDINESTNITLNFRSNIFSDVSKITSNNTYSIKLPLTVNNCHVINYAHLPSHSAQYARINHKGRYLRNGIEIIPDASVILIEISETIDIAMTWGNVSKFAEIVNDNKTLQDLSYGRTENEDYIIWKKGDNSPRIPKIDYGFKNDEPAAWYHPVVTAMWVLNKIEADADITFKFQEQHYELLKTLVIPLLSRNSAPKEIEARTTTLTNDGISPYNIPGGWILKIFQFVESGSDYYVAITKDSSGKVIGFKPQKENVPLRIIGTINIIVNTSQEPQSSGEYGVSFDIRNKESITSKLKFRCNPSISLLQENQYRYSFAIDGEFNPGDTEELSAILYDPYAELGNYTIEEGSYVKITMRDTVYLKDTDEANSRFYYVPNLPDIKQIDFIKAIASICGTFAIPGNGNVVSFVPIDTIIENKTKALNWTKRVIASYSANRPKNISFKIDGFSQRNVYKWKNDDKYNGIIYVDDKTLEYEQETLTLPFAASEMKGGIATIPIYSYTSDGALQYNESTDPRLLVLKNDNTATFDGLDWNTIIENNYKSYQKYIREPKIITELVEIRDHELRNLDMSVPVYLAQYGKYYAVISIKAEKTGICECKLFQLD
;
A
#
# COMPACT_ATOMS: atom_id res chain seq x y z
N MET A 1 33.11 -24.48 -29.62
CA MET A 1 32.13 -24.89 -28.59
C MET A 1 31.82 -23.63 -27.79
N THR A 2 30.57 -23.18 -27.72
CA THR A 2 30.21 -21.98 -26.95
C THR A 2 30.38 -22.27 -25.46
N GLU A 3 31.33 -21.61 -24.81
CA GLU A 3 31.56 -21.79 -23.37
C GLU A 3 30.42 -21.13 -22.59
N GLN A 4 29.82 -21.88 -21.65
CA GLN A 4 28.73 -21.41 -20.79
C GLN A 4 29.07 -21.71 -19.35
N LEU A 5 28.86 -20.74 -18.47
CA LEU A 5 29.02 -20.91 -17.03
C LEU A 5 27.78 -20.35 -16.32
N LEU A 6 27.20 -21.15 -15.44
CA LEU A 6 26.10 -20.76 -14.57
C LEU A 6 26.58 -20.89 -13.13
N PHE A 7 26.35 -19.85 -12.34
CA PHE A 7 26.63 -19.86 -10.91
C PHE A 7 25.33 -19.66 -10.15
N ILE A 8 25.13 -20.43 -9.08
CA ILE A 8 24.07 -20.25 -8.09
C ILE A 8 24.73 -20.11 -6.72
N ASP A 9 24.42 -19.02 -6.01
CA ASP A 9 25.04 -18.65 -4.72
C ASP A 9 26.58 -18.70 -4.76
N ASN A 10 27.14 -18.18 -5.85
CA ASN A 10 28.57 -18.18 -6.17
C ASN A 10 29.22 -19.57 -6.36
N LYS A 11 28.43 -20.64 -6.45
CA LYS A 11 28.91 -21.98 -6.78
C LYS A 11 28.64 -22.29 -8.25
N ALA A 12 29.64 -22.80 -8.96
CA ALA A 12 29.49 -23.17 -10.36
C ALA A 12 28.63 -24.43 -10.50
N MET A 13 27.68 -24.38 -11.43
CA MET A 13 26.85 -25.52 -11.81
C MET A 13 27.52 -26.28 -12.96
N ASP A 14 27.42 -27.61 -12.92
CA ASP A 14 27.81 -28.46 -14.04
C ASP A 14 26.77 -28.33 -15.15
N ILE A 15 27.20 -27.90 -16.34
CA ILE A 15 26.40 -27.78 -17.55
C ILE A 15 26.89 -28.84 -18.55
N ASN A 16 25.96 -29.58 -19.16
CA ASN A 16 26.29 -30.56 -20.21
C ASN A 16 25.81 -30.06 -21.59
N GLU A 17 26.12 -30.80 -22.66
CA GLU A 17 25.77 -30.40 -24.03
C GLU A 17 24.26 -30.30 -24.29
N SER A 18 23.46 -31.08 -23.55
CA SER A 18 21.99 -31.09 -23.65
C SER A 18 21.33 -29.94 -22.88
N THR A 19 22.06 -29.27 -21.99
CA THR A 19 21.55 -28.09 -21.28
C THR A 19 21.39 -26.93 -22.27
N ASN A 20 20.14 -26.48 -22.48
CA ASN A 20 19.86 -25.31 -23.30
C ASN A 20 19.40 -24.14 -22.41
N ILE A 21 20.20 -23.08 -22.37
CA ILE A 21 19.86 -21.85 -21.66
C ILE A 21 19.36 -20.84 -22.69
N THR A 22 18.04 -20.62 -22.69
CA THR A 22 17.39 -19.64 -23.55
C THR A 22 17.06 -18.39 -22.74
N LEU A 23 17.67 -17.26 -23.09
CA LEU A 23 17.41 -15.98 -22.47
C LEU A 23 16.24 -15.29 -23.18
N ASN A 24 15.34 -14.69 -22.42
CA ASN A 24 14.19 -13.97 -22.93
C ASN A 24 14.17 -12.56 -22.35
N PHE A 25 14.61 -11.61 -23.17
CA PHE A 25 14.54 -10.19 -22.86
C PHE A 25 13.17 -9.67 -23.27
N ARG A 26 12.46 -9.00 -22.36
CA ARG A 26 11.12 -8.46 -22.61
C ARG A 26 11.10 -6.96 -22.39
N SER A 27 10.40 -6.29 -23.29
CA SER A 27 10.04 -4.89 -23.11
C SER A 27 8.66 -4.81 -22.49
N ASN A 28 8.50 -3.89 -21.53
CA ASN A 28 7.19 -3.53 -21.00
C ASN A 28 6.56 -2.35 -21.77
N ILE A 29 7.20 -1.92 -22.87
CA ILE A 29 6.62 -0.95 -23.78
C ILE A 29 5.43 -1.62 -24.47
N PHE A 30 4.28 -0.93 -24.51
CA PHE A 30 2.99 -1.48 -24.97
C PHE A 30 2.37 -2.55 -24.07
N SER A 31 2.89 -2.76 -22.85
CA SER A 31 2.24 -3.60 -21.84
C SER A 31 1.62 -2.76 -20.73
N ASP A 32 0.70 -3.35 -19.97
CA ASP A 32 0.23 -2.81 -18.71
C ASP A 32 1.38 -2.78 -17.67
N VAL A 33 1.44 -1.73 -16.86
CA VAL A 33 2.37 -1.57 -15.72
C VAL A 33 2.18 -2.68 -14.68
N SER A 34 0.99 -3.30 -14.59
CA SER A 34 0.76 -4.51 -13.77
C SER A 34 1.46 -5.76 -14.31
N LYS A 35 1.74 -5.77 -15.61
CA LYS A 35 2.41 -6.85 -16.33
C LYS A 35 3.88 -6.52 -16.54
N ILE A 36 4.51 -5.72 -15.67
CA ILE A 36 5.96 -5.53 -15.71
C ILE A 36 6.61 -6.91 -15.62
N THR A 37 7.01 -7.39 -16.78
CA THR A 37 7.63 -8.70 -16.92
C THR A 37 9.11 -8.51 -16.77
N SER A 38 9.70 -9.25 -15.84
CA SER A 38 11.15 -9.36 -15.77
C SER A 38 11.65 -10.10 -17.01
N ASN A 39 12.90 -9.83 -17.39
CA ASN A 39 13.59 -10.75 -18.27
C ASN A 39 13.69 -12.10 -17.57
N ASN A 40 13.60 -13.19 -18.33
CA ASN A 40 13.61 -14.52 -17.76
C ASN A 40 14.31 -15.55 -18.64
N THR A 41 14.60 -16.70 -18.06
CA THR A 41 14.91 -17.89 -18.83
C THR A 41 13.66 -18.76 -18.96
N TYR A 42 13.63 -19.55 -20.03
CA TYR A 42 12.86 -20.78 -20.01
C TYR A 42 13.45 -21.73 -18.95
N SER A 43 12.72 -22.79 -18.57
CA SER A 43 13.25 -23.79 -17.63
C SER A 43 14.62 -24.29 -18.10
N ILE A 44 15.64 -24.10 -17.27
CA ILE A 44 16.99 -24.61 -17.49
C ILE A 44 17.06 -25.98 -16.84
N LYS A 45 17.37 -26.99 -17.65
CA LYS A 45 17.46 -28.38 -17.21
C LYS A 45 18.90 -28.77 -16.94
N LEU A 46 19.30 -28.78 -15.67
CA LEU A 46 20.66 -29.12 -15.25
C LEU A 46 20.78 -30.62 -14.94
N PRO A 47 21.94 -31.26 -15.22
CA PRO A 47 22.16 -32.66 -14.87
C PRO A 47 22.24 -32.89 -13.36
N LEU A 48 21.81 -34.07 -12.90
CA LEU A 48 21.93 -34.55 -11.53
C LEU A 48 23.36 -35.01 -11.18
N THR A 49 24.33 -34.10 -11.27
CA THR A 49 25.71 -34.39 -10.83
C THR A 49 25.85 -34.25 -9.32
N VAL A 50 26.90 -34.84 -8.74
CA VAL A 50 27.21 -34.70 -7.31
C VAL A 50 27.39 -33.22 -6.93
N ASN A 51 28.06 -32.44 -7.77
CA ASN A 51 28.24 -31.01 -7.55
C ASN A 51 26.91 -30.26 -7.57
N ASN A 52 26.08 -30.44 -8.61
CA ASN A 52 24.78 -29.77 -8.70
C ASN A 52 23.87 -30.13 -7.53
N CYS A 53 23.81 -31.41 -7.17
CA CYS A 53 23.09 -31.90 -6.01
C CYS A 53 23.58 -31.26 -4.69
N HIS A 54 24.89 -31.03 -4.56
CA HIS A 54 25.45 -30.32 -3.41
C HIS A 54 25.09 -28.83 -3.40
N VAL A 55 25.12 -28.15 -4.55
CA VAL A 55 24.73 -26.73 -4.65
C VAL A 55 23.28 -26.52 -4.22
N ILE A 56 22.36 -27.39 -4.66
CA ILE A 56 20.95 -27.34 -4.23
C ILE A 56 20.70 -27.90 -2.83
N ASN A 57 21.76 -28.06 -2.03
CA ASN A 57 21.72 -28.61 -0.66
C ASN A 57 20.93 -29.94 -0.59
N TYR A 58 21.18 -30.84 -1.52
CA TYR A 58 20.58 -32.17 -1.61
C TYR A 58 19.03 -32.17 -1.59
N ALA A 59 18.39 -31.11 -2.10
CA ALA A 59 16.94 -30.98 -2.14
C ALA A 59 16.19 -32.09 -2.93
N HIS A 60 16.92 -32.89 -3.71
CA HIS A 60 16.38 -34.06 -4.42
C HIS A 60 16.09 -35.26 -3.49
N LEU A 61 16.63 -35.29 -2.27
CA LEU A 61 16.43 -36.38 -1.32
C LEU A 61 15.15 -36.17 -0.50
N PRO A 62 14.17 -37.10 -0.53
CA PRO A 62 12.94 -36.97 0.25
C PRO A 62 13.17 -36.85 1.76
N SER A 63 14.27 -37.41 2.26
CA SER A 63 14.65 -37.37 3.68
C SER A 63 15.26 -36.04 4.12
N HIS A 64 15.52 -35.11 3.20
CA HIS A 64 16.17 -33.84 3.49
C HIS A 64 15.19 -32.67 3.34
N SER A 65 14.82 -32.04 4.46
CA SER A 65 14.03 -30.79 4.43
C SER A 65 14.92 -29.62 4.02
N ALA A 66 15.09 -29.38 2.73
CA ALA A 66 15.83 -28.24 2.23
C ALA A 66 14.91 -27.01 2.13
N GLN A 67 15.14 -25.98 2.96
CA GLN A 67 14.61 -24.63 2.71
C GLN A 67 15.03 -24.09 1.34
N TYR A 68 16.09 -24.64 0.75
CA TYR A 68 16.61 -24.30 -0.57
C TYR A 68 15.51 -24.23 -1.64
N ALA A 69 14.57 -25.17 -1.67
CA ALA A 69 13.49 -25.18 -2.67
C ALA A 69 12.39 -24.12 -2.43
N ARG A 70 12.45 -23.38 -1.32
CA ARG A 70 11.40 -22.45 -0.86
C ARG A 70 11.84 -20.99 -0.80
N ILE A 71 13.05 -20.70 -1.28
CA ILE A 71 13.62 -19.35 -1.31
C ILE A 71 14.22 -19.07 -2.68
N ASN A 72 14.41 -17.78 -2.97
CA ASN A 72 15.11 -17.32 -4.15
C ASN A 72 16.64 -17.32 -3.89
N HIS A 73 17.42 -17.69 -4.91
CA HIS A 73 18.88 -17.74 -4.87
C HIS A 73 19.52 -16.72 -5.80
N LYS A 74 20.80 -16.40 -5.60
CA LYS A 74 21.52 -15.47 -6.48
C LYS A 74 22.14 -16.21 -7.65
N GLY A 75 21.83 -15.78 -8.87
CA GLY A 75 22.28 -16.40 -10.12
C GLY A 75 23.15 -15.49 -10.97
N ARG A 76 24.15 -16.07 -11.64
CA ARG A 76 25.00 -15.40 -12.63
C ARG A 76 25.18 -16.27 -13.86
N TYR A 77 25.09 -15.70 -15.05
CA TYR A 77 25.26 -16.42 -16.31
C TYR A 77 26.30 -15.76 -17.22
N LEU A 78 27.29 -16.54 -17.62
CA LEU A 78 28.35 -16.14 -18.52
C LEU A 78 28.30 -16.98 -19.79
N ARG A 79 28.60 -16.33 -20.92
CA ARG A 79 28.78 -16.96 -22.23
C ARG A 79 30.01 -16.38 -22.91
N ASN A 80 30.91 -17.24 -23.38
CA ASN A 80 32.16 -16.85 -24.03
C ASN A 80 33.00 -15.82 -23.22
N GLY A 81 33.11 -16.02 -21.90
CA GLY A 81 33.81 -15.10 -21.00
C GLY A 81 33.09 -13.78 -20.70
N ILE A 82 31.93 -13.52 -21.30
CA ILE A 82 31.11 -12.34 -21.04
C ILE A 82 30.01 -12.72 -20.04
N GLU A 83 30.00 -12.05 -18.90
CA GLU A 83 28.89 -12.10 -17.97
C GLU A 83 27.72 -11.31 -18.54
N ILE A 84 26.76 -12.04 -19.14
CA ILE A 84 25.55 -11.48 -19.75
C ILE A 84 24.57 -11.09 -18.64
N ILE A 85 24.41 -11.95 -17.62
CA ILE A 85 23.48 -11.75 -16.52
C ILE A 85 24.26 -11.75 -15.20
N PRO A 86 24.55 -10.57 -14.62
CA PRO A 86 25.36 -10.45 -13.41
C PRO A 86 24.55 -10.60 -12.12
N ASP A 87 23.23 -10.39 -12.15
CA ASP A 87 22.39 -10.43 -10.95
C ASP A 87 20.99 -10.94 -11.32
N ALA A 88 20.78 -12.25 -11.16
CA ALA A 88 19.49 -12.88 -11.35
C ALA A 88 18.95 -13.47 -10.05
N SER A 89 17.64 -13.45 -9.90
CA SER A 89 16.93 -14.29 -8.94
C SER A 89 16.70 -15.67 -9.57
N VAL A 90 17.12 -16.73 -8.89
CA VAL A 90 16.97 -18.12 -9.33
C VAL A 90 15.99 -18.85 -8.43
N ILE A 91 15.06 -19.57 -9.05
CA ILE A 91 14.15 -20.47 -8.35
C ILE A 91 14.36 -21.90 -8.81
N LEU A 92 14.24 -22.83 -7.86
CA LEU A 92 14.12 -24.25 -8.16
C LEU A 92 12.65 -24.55 -8.44
N ILE A 93 12.35 -25.03 -9.65
CA ILE A 93 10.98 -25.33 -10.07
C ILE A 93 10.60 -26.75 -9.64
N GLU A 94 11.39 -27.72 -10.11
CA GLU A 94 11.16 -29.13 -9.85
C GLU A 94 12.46 -29.93 -9.98
N ILE A 95 12.47 -31.14 -9.43
CA ILE A 95 13.55 -32.11 -9.62
C ILE A 95 12.92 -33.41 -10.10
N SER A 96 13.36 -33.85 -11.28
CA SER A 96 12.95 -35.12 -11.88
C SER A 96 14.20 -35.89 -12.35
N GLU A 97 14.34 -36.15 -13.64
CA GLU A 97 15.60 -36.61 -14.25
C GLU A 97 16.64 -35.49 -14.37
N THR A 98 16.18 -34.24 -14.27
CA THR A 98 17.00 -33.01 -14.25
C THR A 98 16.62 -32.13 -13.07
N ILE A 99 17.52 -31.21 -12.72
CA ILE A 99 17.23 -30.11 -11.80
C ILE A 99 16.73 -28.95 -12.66
N ASP A 100 15.44 -28.66 -12.56
CA ASP A 100 14.78 -27.65 -13.37
C ASP A 100 14.72 -26.33 -12.59
N ILE A 101 15.37 -25.31 -13.14
CA ILE A 101 15.43 -23.97 -12.54
C ILE A 101 14.96 -22.91 -13.53
N ALA A 102 14.57 -21.75 -13.02
CA ALA A 102 14.40 -20.55 -13.83
C ALA A 102 15.15 -19.37 -13.22
N MET A 103 15.65 -18.49 -14.09
CA MET A 103 16.24 -17.23 -13.69
C MET A 103 15.35 -16.07 -14.14
N THR A 104 15.26 -15.04 -13.30
CA THR A 104 14.66 -13.75 -13.66
C THR A 104 15.63 -12.62 -13.35
N TRP A 105 15.75 -11.63 -14.24
CA TRP A 105 16.65 -10.49 -14.06
C TRP A 105 16.10 -9.22 -14.68
N GLY A 106 16.78 -8.10 -14.40
CA GLY A 106 16.40 -6.81 -14.93
C GLY A 106 15.00 -6.40 -14.47
N ASN A 107 14.51 -6.90 -13.35
CA ASN A 107 13.53 -6.17 -12.55
C ASN A 107 14.26 -5.80 -11.28
N VAL A 108 14.10 -4.56 -10.83
CA VAL A 108 14.69 -4.18 -9.55
C VAL A 108 14.08 -5.11 -8.50
N SER A 109 14.90 -5.89 -7.79
CA SER A 109 14.41 -6.83 -6.77
C SER A 109 13.47 -6.13 -5.79
N LYS A 110 13.79 -4.89 -5.43
CA LYS A 110 12.93 -3.98 -4.64
C LYS A 110 11.62 -3.60 -5.30
N PHE A 111 11.58 -3.41 -6.62
CA PHE A 111 10.32 -3.18 -7.32
C PHE A 111 9.43 -4.42 -7.30
N ALA A 112 10.03 -5.61 -7.47
CA ALA A 112 9.30 -6.87 -7.34
C ALA A 112 8.74 -7.07 -5.92
N GLU A 113 9.49 -6.68 -4.88
CA GLU A 113 8.98 -6.65 -3.50
C GLU A 113 7.72 -5.76 -3.40
N ILE A 114 7.76 -4.53 -3.92
CA ILE A 114 6.59 -3.62 -3.93
C ILE A 114 5.37 -4.23 -4.65
N VAL A 115 5.60 -4.90 -5.78
CA VAL A 115 4.53 -5.56 -6.55
C VAL A 115 3.88 -6.70 -5.75
N ASN A 116 4.65 -7.42 -4.92
CA ASN A 116 4.21 -8.64 -4.24
C ASN A 116 3.78 -8.44 -2.77
N ASP A 117 4.27 -7.38 -2.10
CA ASP A 117 4.12 -7.17 -0.65
C ASP A 117 2.69 -6.84 -0.20
N ASN A 118 1.75 -6.59 -1.12
CA ASN A 118 0.37 -6.17 -0.86
C ASN A 118 0.22 -4.94 0.07
N LYS A 119 1.31 -4.22 0.35
CA LYS A 119 1.33 -3.01 1.18
C LYS A 119 0.45 -1.92 0.57
N THR A 120 -0.23 -1.21 1.44
CA THR A 120 -1.07 -0.06 1.15
C THR A 120 -0.29 1.25 1.35
N LEU A 121 -0.87 2.37 0.94
CA LEU A 121 -0.31 3.69 1.22
C LEU A 121 -0.29 4.00 2.73
N GLN A 122 -1.19 3.41 3.53
CA GLN A 122 -1.22 3.62 4.98
C GLN A 122 -0.12 2.84 5.73
N ASP A 123 0.54 1.88 5.06
CA ASP A 123 1.68 1.12 5.60
C ASP A 123 3.03 1.85 5.43
N LEU A 124 3.03 3.04 4.82
CA LEU A 124 4.26 3.83 4.62
C LEU A 124 4.85 4.31 5.96
N SER A 125 6.16 4.55 5.96
CA SER A 125 6.84 5.10 7.12
C SER A 125 6.58 6.60 7.30
N TYR A 126 6.35 6.99 8.56
CA TYR A 126 6.19 8.39 8.97
C TYR A 126 6.75 8.62 10.37
N GLY A 127 7.22 9.85 10.58
CA GLY A 127 7.79 10.38 11.82
C GLY A 127 6.82 11.29 12.58
N ARG A 128 7.38 12.34 13.20
CA ARG A 128 6.68 13.31 14.07
C ARG A 128 7.08 14.75 13.75
N THR A 129 7.43 15.06 12.51
CA THR A 129 7.83 16.41 12.10
C THR A 129 6.64 17.15 11.47
N GLU A 130 6.30 18.32 12.00
CA GLU A 130 5.26 19.18 11.41
C GLU A 130 5.68 19.58 9.99
N ASN A 131 4.72 19.65 9.07
CA ASN A 131 4.89 19.95 7.64
C ASN A 131 5.57 18.85 6.80
N GLU A 132 6.08 17.79 7.43
CA GLU A 132 6.62 16.60 6.77
C GLU A 132 5.73 15.37 6.96
N ASP A 133 5.30 15.12 8.20
CA ASP A 133 4.48 13.95 8.58
C ASP A 133 3.05 14.33 8.97
N TYR A 134 2.83 15.54 9.48
CA TYR A 134 1.52 16.04 9.87
C TYR A 134 1.42 17.57 9.70
N ILE A 135 0.20 18.09 9.75
CA ILE A 135 -0.08 19.52 9.90
C ILE A 135 -1.05 19.74 11.05
N ILE A 136 -1.01 20.91 11.69
CA ILE A 136 -2.05 21.32 12.64
C ILE A 136 -3.29 21.69 11.81
N TRP A 137 -4.36 20.91 11.94
CA TRP A 137 -5.60 21.14 11.19
C TRP A 137 -6.47 22.18 11.88
N LYS A 138 -6.46 23.38 11.31
CA LYS A 138 -7.18 24.55 11.81
C LYS A 138 -7.74 25.39 10.69
N LYS A 139 -8.67 26.28 11.04
CA LYS A 139 -9.15 27.32 10.12
C LYS A 139 -8.03 28.32 9.87
N GLY A 140 -7.90 28.74 8.62
CA GLY A 140 -6.86 29.68 8.21
C GLY A 140 -6.85 29.81 6.69
N ASP A 141 -5.89 30.54 6.16
CA ASP A 141 -5.80 30.74 4.71
C ASP A 141 -5.56 29.44 3.95
N ASN A 142 -6.08 29.39 2.73
CA ASN A 142 -5.83 28.28 1.81
C ASN A 142 -4.35 28.26 1.44
N SER A 143 -3.80 27.06 1.25
CA SER A 143 -2.39 26.85 0.91
C SER A 143 -2.23 25.64 -0.01
N PRO A 144 -1.03 25.35 -0.55
CA PRO A 144 -0.79 24.16 -1.34
C PRO A 144 -1.11 22.85 -0.60
N ARG A 145 -0.99 22.88 0.74
CA ARG A 145 -1.26 21.73 1.61
C ARG A 145 -2.71 21.68 2.09
N ILE A 146 -3.44 22.80 2.05
CA ILE A 146 -4.86 22.90 2.42
C ILE A 146 -5.56 23.73 1.33
N PRO A 147 -5.72 23.18 0.11
CA PRO A 147 -6.31 23.92 -0.98
C PRO A 147 -7.84 23.98 -0.84
N LYS A 148 -8.43 24.98 -1.47
CA LYS A 148 -9.87 25.13 -1.56
C LYS A 148 -10.48 24.03 -2.43
N ILE A 149 -11.37 23.25 -1.82
CA ILE A 149 -12.19 22.18 -2.43
C ILE A 149 -13.60 22.31 -1.83
N ASP A 150 -14.66 22.13 -2.63
CA ASP A 150 -16.03 22.12 -2.11
C ASP A 150 -16.31 20.79 -1.40
N TYR A 151 -16.20 20.79 -0.07
CA TYR A 151 -16.47 19.62 0.76
C TYR A 151 -17.94 19.48 1.21
N GLY A 152 -18.84 20.35 0.74
CA GLY A 152 -20.27 20.30 1.07
C GLY A 152 -20.70 21.05 2.34
N PHE A 153 -19.79 21.69 3.05
CA PHE A 153 -20.11 22.53 4.22
C PHE A 153 -20.43 23.98 3.82
N LYS A 154 -21.20 24.70 4.67
CA LYS A 154 -21.53 26.12 4.46
C LYS A 154 -20.35 27.02 4.83
N ASN A 155 -20.17 28.15 4.14
CA ASN A 155 -19.02 29.04 4.35
C ASN A 155 -18.83 29.52 5.81
N ASP A 156 -19.91 29.61 6.59
CA ASP A 156 -19.94 30.04 7.98
C ASP A 156 -19.87 28.88 9.00
N GLU A 157 -19.75 27.63 8.53
CA GLU A 157 -19.73 26.43 9.38
C GLU A 157 -18.56 26.44 10.38
N PRO A 158 -18.78 26.61 11.70
CA PRO A 158 -17.70 26.70 12.69
C PRO A 158 -16.88 25.41 12.82
N ALA A 159 -17.47 24.24 12.60
CA ALA A 159 -16.87 22.95 12.91
C ALA A 159 -16.15 22.26 11.73
N ALA A 160 -16.13 22.87 10.53
CA ALA A 160 -15.52 22.31 9.33
C ALA A 160 -14.46 23.24 8.73
N TRP A 161 -13.49 22.64 8.02
CA TRP A 161 -12.53 23.35 7.19
C TRP A 161 -12.07 22.48 6.02
N TYR A 162 -11.28 23.05 5.11
CA TYR A 162 -10.66 22.29 4.04
C TYR A 162 -9.68 21.24 4.60
N HIS A 163 -9.65 20.08 3.98
CA HIS A 163 -8.77 18.98 4.39
C HIS A 163 -7.35 19.12 3.81
N PRO A 164 -6.33 18.60 4.52
CA PRO A 164 -4.99 18.54 3.99
C PRO A 164 -4.89 17.68 2.72
N VAL A 165 -3.89 17.96 1.90
CA VAL A 165 -3.53 17.18 0.70
C VAL A 165 -2.04 16.82 0.73
N VAL A 166 -1.68 15.74 0.05
CA VAL A 166 -0.29 15.44 -0.33
C VAL A 166 -0.16 15.34 -1.84
N THR A 167 1.04 15.58 -2.38
CA THR A 167 1.28 15.47 -3.82
C THR A 167 1.57 14.03 -4.23
N ALA A 168 1.33 13.68 -5.49
CA ALA A 168 1.71 12.38 -6.03
C ALA A 168 3.23 12.16 -5.94
N MET A 169 4.02 13.23 -6.18
CA MET A 169 5.46 13.22 -5.98
C MET A 169 5.84 12.87 -4.54
N TRP A 170 5.16 13.44 -3.54
CA TRP A 170 5.45 13.13 -2.13
C TRP A 170 5.20 11.65 -1.81
N VAL A 171 4.10 11.08 -2.30
CA VAL A 171 3.79 9.65 -2.09
C VAL A 171 4.80 8.76 -2.81
N LEU A 172 5.18 9.07 -4.05
CA LEU A 172 6.23 8.35 -4.78
C LEU A 172 7.56 8.37 -4.02
N ASN A 173 8.00 9.54 -3.55
CA ASN A 173 9.25 9.67 -2.78
C ASN A 173 9.22 8.89 -1.46
N LYS A 174 8.06 8.78 -0.80
CA LYS A 174 7.89 7.94 0.40
C LYS A 174 8.03 6.46 0.06
N ILE A 175 7.44 6.00 -1.04
CA ILE A 175 7.60 4.61 -1.50
C ILE A 175 9.08 4.34 -1.88
N GLU A 176 9.74 5.28 -2.56
CA GLU A 176 11.16 5.20 -2.90
C GLU A 176 12.04 4.99 -1.67
N ALA A 177 11.82 5.82 -0.62
CA ALA A 177 12.57 5.76 0.62
C ALA A 177 12.34 4.44 1.39
N ASP A 178 11.11 3.97 1.48
CA ASP A 178 10.77 2.75 2.23
C ASP A 178 11.25 1.47 1.53
N ALA A 179 11.25 1.46 0.19
CA ALA A 179 11.62 0.30 -0.60
C ALA A 179 13.08 0.32 -1.10
N ASP A 180 13.85 1.39 -0.84
CA ASP A 180 15.21 1.59 -1.36
C ASP A 180 15.26 1.47 -2.90
N ILE A 181 14.35 2.20 -3.56
CA ILE A 181 14.17 2.22 -5.00
C ILE A 181 14.14 3.65 -5.53
N THR A 182 14.48 3.85 -6.80
CA THR A 182 14.36 5.14 -7.49
C THR A 182 13.44 5.02 -8.71
N PHE A 183 12.38 5.82 -8.73
CA PHE A 183 11.47 6.02 -9.84
C PHE A 183 11.89 7.23 -10.67
N LYS A 184 12.29 6.96 -11.92
CA LYS A 184 12.75 8.00 -12.84
C LYS A 184 11.70 8.31 -13.89
N PHE A 185 10.91 9.35 -13.66
CA PHE A 185 10.05 9.93 -14.70
C PHE A 185 10.85 10.89 -15.59
N GLN A 186 10.37 11.13 -16.83
CA GLN A 186 10.92 12.19 -17.68
C GLN A 186 10.61 13.57 -17.09
N GLU A 187 11.53 14.54 -17.27
CA GLU A 187 11.44 15.88 -16.67
C GLU A 187 10.11 16.59 -16.95
N GLN A 188 9.53 16.38 -18.14
CA GLN A 188 8.24 16.95 -18.53
C GLN A 188 7.08 16.61 -17.58
N HIS A 189 7.17 15.49 -16.83
CA HIS A 189 6.12 15.06 -15.91
C HIS A 189 6.32 15.59 -14.49
N TYR A 190 7.48 16.16 -14.14
CA TYR A 190 7.76 16.55 -12.75
C TYR A 190 6.82 17.63 -12.23
N GLU A 191 6.46 18.62 -13.06
CA GLU A 191 5.52 19.66 -12.66
C GLU A 191 4.10 19.11 -12.48
N LEU A 192 3.68 18.16 -13.31
CA LEU A 192 2.42 17.43 -13.10
C LEU A 192 2.45 16.67 -11.78
N LEU A 193 3.50 15.90 -11.49
CA LEU A 193 3.60 15.10 -10.26
C LEU A 193 3.63 15.96 -8.98
N LYS A 194 4.19 17.17 -9.06
CA LYS A 194 4.20 18.14 -7.94
C LYS A 194 2.85 18.82 -7.74
N THR A 195 2.03 18.94 -8.78
CA THR A 195 0.72 19.61 -8.72
C THR A 195 -0.44 18.64 -8.59
N LEU A 196 -0.25 17.37 -8.93
CA LEU A 196 -1.23 16.31 -8.74
C LEU A 196 -1.33 15.99 -7.24
N VAL A 197 -2.49 16.21 -6.65
CA VAL A 197 -2.72 16.13 -5.20
C VAL A 197 -3.79 15.11 -4.85
N ILE A 198 -3.59 14.46 -3.70
CA ILE A 198 -4.48 13.48 -3.08
C ILE A 198 -5.07 14.13 -1.82
N PRO A 199 -6.36 14.49 -1.82
CA PRO A 199 -7.06 14.93 -0.61
C PRO A 199 -7.14 13.83 0.44
N LEU A 200 -6.84 14.19 1.68
CA LEU A 200 -6.89 13.28 2.82
C LEU A 200 -8.29 13.33 3.44
N LEU A 201 -9.14 12.37 3.04
CA LEU A 201 -10.58 12.36 3.31
C LEU A 201 -10.98 11.60 4.58
N SER A 202 -10.04 11.02 5.32
CA SER A 202 -10.30 10.49 6.66
C SER A 202 -9.85 11.50 7.73
N ARG A 203 -10.15 11.21 8.99
CA ARG A 203 -9.71 12.00 10.15
C ARG A 203 -9.04 11.11 11.19
N ASN A 204 -8.31 10.11 10.75
CA ASN A 204 -7.62 9.15 11.59
C ASN A 204 -6.50 9.84 12.37
N SER A 205 -6.48 9.64 13.68
CA SER A 205 -5.30 9.88 14.51
C SER A 205 -4.20 8.87 14.14
N ALA A 206 -2.94 9.21 14.40
CA ALA A 206 -1.82 8.30 14.12
C ALA A 206 -1.75 7.16 15.16
N PRO A 207 -1.76 5.87 14.76
CA PRO A 207 -1.65 4.74 15.71
C PRO A 207 -0.44 4.83 16.64
N LYS A 208 0.72 5.25 16.13
CA LYS A 208 1.93 5.47 16.94
C LYS A 208 1.74 6.57 18.00
N GLU A 209 0.90 7.56 17.74
CA GLU A 209 0.60 8.62 18.71
C GLU A 209 -0.39 8.17 19.77
N ILE A 210 -1.38 7.37 19.36
CA ILE A 210 -2.36 6.75 20.26
C ILE A 210 -1.64 5.80 21.22
N GLU A 211 -0.81 4.90 20.71
CA GLU A 211 -0.08 3.93 21.53
C GLU A 211 0.86 4.62 22.51
N ALA A 212 1.66 5.60 22.04
CA ALA A 212 2.60 6.34 22.88
C ALA A 212 1.94 7.20 23.97
N ARG A 213 0.62 7.42 23.89
CA ARG A 213 -0.17 8.20 24.86
C ARG A 213 -1.26 7.36 25.52
N THR A 214 -1.25 6.04 25.36
CA THR A 214 -2.22 5.18 26.03
C THR A 214 -1.68 4.80 27.39
N THR A 215 -2.44 5.07 28.45
CA THR A 215 -2.16 4.53 29.77
C THR A 215 -2.82 3.17 29.90
N THR A 216 -2.03 2.14 30.23
CA THR A 216 -2.58 0.83 30.58
C THR A 216 -2.59 0.67 32.09
N LEU A 217 -3.79 0.47 32.62
CA LEU A 217 -4.08 0.16 34.01
C LEU A 217 -4.22 -1.37 34.15
N THR A 218 -3.21 -2.01 34.70
CA THR A 218 -3.26 -3.45 35.02
C THR A 218 -3.72 -3.62 36.45
N ASN A 219 -4.60 -4.59 36.69
CA ASN A 219 -5.14 -4.80 38.02
C ASN A 219 -4.03 -5.17 39.03
N ASP A 220 -4.08 -4.53 40.20
CA ASP A 220 -3.20 -4.78 41.34
C ASP A 220 -3.97 -5.04 42.65
N GLY A 221 -5.30 -5.13 42.55
CA GLY A 221 -6.17 -5.52 43.64
C GLY A 221 -7.45 -4.69 43.69
N ILE A 222 -8.26 -4.99 44.70
CA ILE A 222 -9.45 -4.19 45.01
C ILE A 222 -9.50 -3.95 46.52
N SER A 223 -9.76 -2.72 46.92
CA SER A 223 -10.11 -2.39 48.30
C SER A 223 -11.63 -2.34 48.50
N PRO A 224 -12.19 -3.07 49.49
CA PRO A 224 -13.62 -3.01 49.79
C PRO A 224 -14.00 -1.68 50.47
N TYR A 225 -15.16 -1.17 50.12
CA TYR A 225 -15.79 0.02 50.67
C TYR A 225 -17.28 -0.25 50.87
N ASN A 226 -17.72 -0.28 52.13
CA ASN A 226 -19.12 -0.51 52.46
C ASN A 226 -19.87 0.82 52.47
N ILE A 227 -21.03 0.86 51.80
CA ILE A 227 -21.94 2.00 51.86
C ILE A 227 -23.16 1.70 52.74
N PRO A 228 -23.72 2.71 53.45
CA PRO A 228 -24.93 2.54 54.24
C PRO A 228 -26.07 2.00 53.35
N GLY A 229 -26.59 0.81 53.66
CA GLY A 229 -27.56 0.11 52.81
C GLY A 229 -27.20 -1.32 52.42
N GLY A 230 -26.02 -1.81 52.80
CA GLY A 230 -25.64 -3.24 52.68
C GLY A 230 -24.94 -3.62 51.37
N TRP A 231 -24.58 -2.64 50.54
CA TRP A 231 -23.87 -2.89 49.28
C TRP A 231 -22.35 -2.83 49.47
N ILE A 232 -21.63 -3.70 48.75
CA ILE A 232 -20.17 -3.66 48.69
C ILE A 232 -19.75 -2.93 47.41
N LEU A 233 -19.08 -1.80 47.58
CA LEU A 233 -18.30 -1.15 46.51
C LEU A 233 -16.86 -1.61 46.62
N LYS A 234 -16.24 -1.84 45.47
CA LYS A 234 -14.91 -2.40 45.36
C LYS A 234 -14.09 -1.47 44.50
N ILE A 235 -13.20 -0.69 45.11
CA ILE A 235 -12.37 0.29 44.41
C ILE A 235 -11.21 -0.47 43.77
N PHE A 236 -11.14 -0.46 42.45
CA PHE A 236 -10.01 -1.05 41.75
C PHE A 236 -8.74 -0.27 42.05
N GLN A 237 -7.70 -1.02 42.39
CA GLN A 237 -6.34 -0.52 42.46
C GLN A 237 -5.63 -1.02 41.21
N PHE A 238 -5.02 -0.10 40.48
CA PHE A 238 -4.24 -0.45 39.30
C PHE A 238 -2.78 -0.12 39.49
N VAL A 239 -1.94 -0.80 38.74
CA VAL A 239 -0.59 -0.36 38.44
C VAL A 239 -0.63 0.31 37.07
N GLU A 240 -0.05 1.50 36.99
CA GLU A 240 0.13 2.21 35.73
C GLU A 240 1.33 1.63 34.98
N SER A 241 1.13 1.37 33.70
CA SER A 241 2.21 1.19 32.73
C SER A 241 1.99 2.17 31.58
N GLY A 242 3.05 2.90 31.23
CA GLY A 242 3.00 3.99 30.25
C GLY A 242 2.73 5.36 30.88
N SER A 243 2.40 6.33 30.04
CA SER A 243 2.02 7.69 30.42
C SER A 243 1.09 8.26 29.37
N ASP A 244 -0.03 8.86 29.78
CA ASP A 244 -0.98 9.50 28.89
C ASP A 244 -0.85 11.03 28.98
N TYR A 245 -0.84 11.70 27.82
CA TYR A 245 -0.87 13.16 27.73
C TYR A 245 -2.21 13.75 28.21
N TYR A 246 -3.26 12.95 28.19
CA TYR A 246 -4.64 13.35 28.47
C TYR A 246 -5.09 13.02 29.87
N VAL A 247 -4.39 12.15 30.59
CA VAL A 247 -4.81 11.69 31.92
C VAL A 247 -3.70 11.90 32.94
N ALA A 248 -4.04 12.58 34.04
CA ALA A 248 -3.22 12.63 35.23
C ALA A 248 -3.69 11.54 36.19
N ILE A 249 -2.75 10.79 36.74
CA ILE A 249 -3.03 9.68 37.66
C ILE A 249 -2.70 10.09 39.09
N THR A 250 -3.62 9.79 39.99
CA THR A 250 -3.41 9.90 41.43
C THR A 250 -3.06 8.54 42.00
N LYS A 251 -1.91 8.48 42.68
CA LYS A 251 -1.42 7.28 43.34
C LYS A 251 -1.57 7.39 44.85
N ASP A 252 -1.83 6.26 45.51
CA ASP A 252 -1.73 6.17 46.97
C ASP A 252 -0.27 6.05 47.44
N SER A 253 -0.06 5.96 48.75
CA SER A 253 1.28 5.84 49.35
C SER A 253 2.02 4.55 48.96
N SER A 254 1.33 3.55 48.41
CA SER A 254 1.91 2.31 47.90
C SER A 254 2.23 2.36 46.40
N GLY A 255 1.95 3.49 45.74
CA GLY A 255 2.19 3.68 44.31
C GLY A 255 1.06 3.16 43.41
N LYS A 256 -0.07 2.71 43.99
CA LYS A 256 -1.21 2.19 43.25
C LYS A 256 -2.10 3.32 42.78
N VAL A 257 -2.61 3.20 41.55
CA VAL A 257 -3.57 4.11 40.95
C VAL A 257 -4.91 3.96 41.66
N ILE A 258 -5.36 5.05 42.28
CA ILE A 258 -6.64 5.15 43.00
C ILE A 258 -7.61 6.15 42.36
N GLY A 259 -7.13 6.94 41.41
CA GLY A 259 -7.94 7.87 40.65
C GLY A 259 -7.21 8.38 39.43
N PHE A 260 -7.98 8.91 38.49
CA PHE A 260 -7.48 9.51 37.27
C PHE A 260 -8.33 10.72 36.91
N LYS A 261 -7.73 11.76 36.35
CA LYS A 261 -8.44 12.97 35.91
C LYS A 261 -7.94 13.42 34.54
N PRO A 262 -8.74 14.16 33.76
CA PRO A 262 -8.25 14.75 32.52
C PRO A 262 -7.14 15.77 32.77
N GLN A 263 -6.20 15.88 31.85
CA GLN A 263 -5.19 16.94 31.83
C GLN A 263 -5.62 18.16 31.01
N LYS A 264 -6.68 18.02 30.20
CA LYS A 264 -7.16 19.04 29.25
C LYS A 264 -8.67 19.15 29.28
N GLU A 265 -9.17 20.37 29.09
CA GLU A 265 -10.59 20.66 29.02
C GLU A 265 -11.22 20.11 27.73
N ASN A 266 -12.45 19.59 27.83
CA ASN A 266 -13.28 19.18 26.69
C ASN A 266 -12.63 18.12 25.77
N VAL A 267 -11.78 17.23 26.32
CA VAL A 267 -11.25 16.06 25.61
C VAL A 267 -11.93 14.80 26.16
N PRO A 268 -12.81 14.16 25.38
CA PRO A 268 -13.45 12.91 25.79
C PRO A 268 -12.41 11.80 25.93
N LEU A 269 -12.53 11.02 27.00
CA LEU A 269 -11.68 9.87 27.28
C LEU A 269 -12.35 8.62 26.76
N ARG A 270 -11.61 7.79 26.02
CA ARG A 270 -12.06 6.44 25.65
C ARG A 270 -11.41 5.43 26.59
N ILE A 271 -12.23 4.50 27.07
CA ILE A 271 -11.79 3.39 27.91
C ILE A 271 -12.09 2.08 27.22
N ILE A 272 -11.07 1.24 27.06
CA ILE A 272 -11.20 -0.09 26.44
C ILE A 272 -10.50 -1.13 27.28
N GLY A 273 -11.01 -2.35 27.32
CA GLY A 273 -10.31 -3.43 28.00
C GLY A 273 -11.20 -4.58 28.39
N THR A 274 -10.63 -5.46 29.20
CA THR A 274 -11.33 -6.64 29.70
C THR A 274 -10.96 -6.85 31.14
N ILE A 275 -11.97 -6.96 32.00
CA ILE A 275 -11.80 -7.34 33.39
C ILE A 275 -12.55 -8.65 33.61
N ASN A 276 -11.86 -9.66 34.14
CA ASN A 276 -12.48 -10.91 34.55
C ASN A 276 -12.29 -11.13 36.04
N ILE A 277 -13.38 -11.40 36.75
CA ILE A 277 -13.39 -11.56 38.21
C ILE A 277 -14.11 -12.84 38.57
N ILE A 278 -13.47 -13.69 39.35
CA ILE A 278 -14.08 -14.84 40.00
C ILE A 278 -14.60 -14.39 41.36
N VAL A 279 -15.87 -14.64 41.65
CA VAL A 279 -16.53 -14.30 42.91
C VAL A 279 -17.16 -15.54 43.52
N ASN A 280 -16.88 -15.78 44.80
CA ASN A 280 -17.54 -16.84 45.56
C ASN A 280 -18.73 -16.24 46.33
N THR A 281 -19.94 -16.64 45.99
CA THR A 281 -21.18 -16.18 46.64
C THR A 281 -22.25 -17.26 46.60
N SER A 282 -23.04 -17.33 47.67
CA SER A 282 -24.19 -18.24 47.77
C SER A 282 -25.44 -17.73 47.05
N GLN A 283 -25.45 -16.47 46.61
CA GLN A 283 -26.54 -15.86 45.86
C GLN A 283 -26.21 -15.82 44.38
N GLU A 284 -27.20 -16.09 43.52
CA GLU A 284 -27.03 -15.98 42.07
C GLU A 284 -26.97 -14.50 41.64
N PRO A 285 -25.82 -14.01 41.15
CA PRO A 285 -25.63 -12.60 40.88
C PRO A 285 -26.30 -12.19 39.56
N GLN A 286 -26.83 -10.97 39.52
CA GLN A 286 -27.53 -10.40 38.37
C GLN A 286 -26.62 -9.40 37.63
N SER A 287 -26.64 -9.41 36.30
CA SER A 287 -25.83 -8.49 35.48
C SER A 287 -26.49 -7.12 35.24
N SER A 288 -27.77 -6.95 35.56
CA SER A 288 -28.50 -5.68 35.37
C SER A 288 -29.68 -5.57 36.36
N GLY A 289 -30.21 -4.35 36.54
CA GLY A 289 -31.31 -4.06 37.46
C GLY A 289 -30.92 -3.11 38.60
N GLU A 290 -31.86 -2.87 39.53
CA GLU A 290 -31.66 -1.97 40.70
C GLU A 290 -30.46 -2.41 41.57
N TYR A 291 -30.18 -3.71 41.59
CA TYR A 291 -29.08 -4.33 42.34
C TYR A 291 -28.20 -5.21 41.43
N GLY A 292 -27.96 -4.81 40.18
CA GLY A 292 -27.08 -5.55 39.26
C GLY A 292 -25.58 -5.27 39.51
N VAL A 293 -24.72 -6.24 39.21
CA VAL A 293 -23.26 -6.08 39.22
C VAL A 293 -22.83 -5.16 38.08
N SER A 294 -21.95 -4.18 38.34
CA SER A 294 -21.44 -3.30 37.29
C SER A 294 -20.02 -2.77 37.54
N PHE A 295 -19.30 -2.53 36.44
CA PHE A 295 -18.08 -1.73 36.42
C PHE A 295 -18.46 -0.28 36.13
N ASP A 296 -18.27 0.60 37.11
CA ASP A 296 -18.66 2.00 37.05
C ASP A 296 -17.43 2.92 37.09
N ILE A 297 -17.49 4.02 36.32
CA ILE A 297 -16.58 5.17 36.47
C ILE A 297 -17.38 6.32 37.06
N ARG A 298 -16.91 6.81 38.20
CA ARG A 298 -17.59 7.83 39.02
C ARG A 298 -16.59 8.84 39.56
N ASN A 299 -17.07 9.97 40.07
CA ASN A 299 -16.23 10.91 40.80
C ASN A 299 -15.67 10.23 42.07
N LYS A 300 -14.36 10.39 42.27
CA LYS A 300 -13.62 9.78 43.39
C LYS A 300 -14.04 10.31 44.76
N GLU A 301 -14.27 11.62 44.88
CA GLU A 301 -14.59 12.29 46.14
C GLU A 301 -16.06 12.12 46.54
N SER A 302 -16.91 11.83 45.56
CA SER A 302 -18.34 11.62 45.77
C SER A 302 -18.78 10.36 45.03
N ILE A 303 -18.71 9.21 45.68
CA ILE A 303 -19.13 7.93 45.09
C ILE A 303 -20.64 7.88 44.77
N THR A 304 -21.43 8.78 45.38
CA THR A 304 -22.85 9.03 45.05
C THR A 304 -23.04 10.04 43.90
N SER A 305 -21.94 10.53 43.31
CA SER A 305 -21.95 11.45 42.17
C SER A 305 -22.52 10.86 40.88
N LYS A 306 -22.61 11.74 39.87
CA LYS A 306 -23.03 11.46 38.50
C LYS A 306 -22.14 10.37 37.86
N LEU A 307 -22.74 9.22 37.59
CA LEU A 307 -22.16 8.13 36.80
C LEU A 307 -21.69 8.64 35.43
N LYS A 308 -20.43 8.33 35.07
CA LYS A 308 -19.85 8.71 33.76
C LYS A 308 -19.85 7.57 32.76
N PHE A 309 -19.62 6.36 33.24
CA PHE A 309 -19.61 5.15 32.42
C PHE A 309 -20.04 3.95 33.27
N ARG A 310 -20.78 3.04 32.65
CA ARG A 310 -21.18 1.76 33.24
C ARG A 310 -21.04 0.66 32.22
N CYS A 311 -20.38 -0.43 32.61
CA CYS A 311 -20.32 -1.69 31.87
C CYS A 311 -20.89 -2.80 32.77
N ASN A 312 -21.86 -3.53 32.24
CA ASN A 312 -22.45 -4.69 32.92
C ASN A 312 -21.68 -5.97 32.52
N PRO A 313 -21.46 -6.92 33.42
CA PRO A 313 -20.73 -8.13 33.10
C PRO A 313 -21.60 -9.14 32.36
N SER A 314 -21.00 -9.98 31.52
CA SER A 314 -21.52 -11.32 31.27
C SER A 314 -21.15 -12.21 32.45
N ILE A 315 -22.15 -12.87 33.06
CA ILE A 315 -21.97 -13.73 34.23
C ILE A 315 -22.03 -15.19 33.79
N SER A 316 -21.08 -16.00 34.26
CA SER A 316 -21.08 -17.45 34.03
C SER A 316 -20.82 -18.20 35.33
N LEU A 317 -21.57 -19.28 35.58
CA LEU A 317 -21.32 -20.19 36.70
C LEU A 317 -20.11 -21.07 36.37
N LEU A 318 -19.10 -21.07 37.24
CA LEU A 318 -17.92 -21.95 37.10
C LEU A 318 -18.14 -23.27 37.84
N GLN A 319 -18.59 -23.18 39.09
CA GLN A 319 -18.94 -24.29 39.97
C GLN A 319 -19.87 -23.80 41.08
N GLU A 320 -20.35 -24.69 41.95
CA GLU A 320 -21.26 -24.31 43.05
C GLU A 320 -20.73 -23.10 43.83
N ASN A 321 -21.58 -22.07 43.95
CA ASN A 321 -21.27 -20.80 44.62
C ASN A 321 -20.07 -20.03 44.07
N GLN A 322 -19.64 -20.28 42.82
CA GLN A 322 -18.53 -19.58 42.18
C GLN A 322 -18.89 -19.12 40.77
N TYR A 323 -18.83 -17.81 40.55
CA TYR A 323 -19.21 -17.16 39.31
C TYR A 323 -18.06 -16.36 38.72
N ARG A 324 -17.97 -16.30 37.38
CA ARG A 324 -17.09 -15.39 36.65
C ARG A 324 -17.90 -14.21 36.12
N TYR A 325 -17.46 -13.01 36.46
CA TYR A 325 -17.93 -11.75 35.88
C TYR A 325 -16.92 -11.31 34.82
N SER A 326 -17.38 -11.23 33.57
CA SER A 326 -16.56 -10.78 32.44
C SER A 326 -17.08 -9.45 31.92
N PHE A 327 -16.27 -8.41 32.05
CA PHE A 327 -16.57 -7.06 31.58
C PHE A 327 -15.82 -6.81 30.27
N ALA A 328 -16.56 -6.71 29.17
CA ALA A 328 -16.04 -6.19 27.90
C ALA A 328 -16.24 -4.67 27.89
N ILE A 329 -15.16 -3.93 28.14
CA ILE A 329 -15.20 -2.47 28.29
C ILE A 329 -14.88 -1.85 26.93
N ASP A 330 -15.82 -1.08 26.39
CA ASP A 330 -15.61 -0.10 25.34
C ASP A 330 -16.58 1.05 25.58
N GLY A 331 -16.04 2.22 25.92
CA GLY A 331 -16.85 3.36 26.30
C GLY A 331 -16.12 4.66 26.15
N GLU A 332 -16.88 5.72 25.91
CA GLU A 332 -16.37 7.08 25.81
C GLU A 332 -17.17 8.01 26.71
N PHE A 333 -16.49 8.91 27.42
CA PHE A 333 -17.12 9.85 28.33
C PHE A 333 -16.36 11.18 28.37
N ASN A 334 -17.05 12.27 28.70
CA ASN A 334 -16.48 13.61 28.79
C ASN A 334 -16.50 14.11 30.26
N PRO A 335 -15.44 13.84 31.02
CA PRO A 335 -15.27 14.37 32.38
C PRO A 335 -14.81 15.83 32.38
N GLY A 336 -15.13 16.56 33.47
CA GLY A 336 -14.56 17.89 33.68
C GLY A 336 -13.06 17.83 33.92
N ASP A 337 -12.33 18.91 33.61
CA ASP A 337 -10.87 19.00 33.78
C ASP A 337 -10.41 18.92 35.24
N THR A 338 -11.25 19.34 36.18
CA THR A 338 -11.02 19.18 37.63
C THR A 338 -11.64 17.91 38.21
N GLU A 339 -12.34 17.11 37.39
CA GLU A 339 -13.08 15.95 37.87
C GLU A 339 -12.16 14.74 38.01
N GLU A 340 -11.86 14.37 39.26
CA GLU A 340 -11.12 13.14 39.55
C GLU A 340 -12.06 11.94 39.60
N LEU A 341 -11.74 10.91 38.82
CA LEU A 341 -12.54 9.72 38.61
C LEU A 341 -11.87 8.48 39.21
N SER A 342 -12.69 7.54 39.66
CA SER A 342 -12.24 6.22 40.11
C SER A 342 -13.07 5.13 39.44
N ALA A 343 -12.42 4.02 39.13
CA ALA A 343 -13.08 2.81 38.66
C ALA A 343 -13.54 1.98 39.88
N ILE A 344 -14.80 1.57 39.86
CA ILE A 344 -15.44 0.90 40.99
C ILE A 344 -16.23 -0.29 40.46
N LEU A 345 -16.07 -1.44 41.10
CA LEU A 345 -16.99 -2.56 40.98
C LEU A 345 -18.11 -2.36 42.00
N TYR A 346 -19.34 -2.23 41.53
CA TYR A 346 -20.52 -2.37 42.37
C TYR A 346 -20.97 -3.83 42.31
N ASP A 347 -20.95 -4.50 43.46
CA ASP A 347 -21.43 -5.88 43.58
C ASP A 347 -22.21 -6.03 44.90
N PRO A 348 -23.55 -6.09 44.84
CA PRO A 348 -24.37 -6.25 46.03
C PRO A 348 -24.40 -7.70 46.57
N TYR A 349 -23.83 -8.66 45.85
CA TYR A 349 -23.86 -10.09 46.19
C TYR A 349 -22.52 -10.63 46.70
N ALA A 350 -21.43 -9.87 46.56
CA ALA A 350 -20.12 -10.27 47.04
C ALA A 350 -20.03 -10.21 48.57
N GLU A 351 -19.33 -11.19 49.14
CA GLU A 351 -18.85 -11.15 50.52
C GLU A 351 -17.39 -10.63 50.59
N LEU A 352 -16.99 -10.09 51.74
CA LEU A 352 -15.62 -9.62 51.99
C LEU A 352 -14.61 -10.77 51.85
N GLY A 353 -13.60 -10.61 50.98
CA GLY A 353 -12.51 -11.57 50.78
C GLY A 353 -12.74 -12.65 49.72
N ASN A 354 -13.93 -12.73 49.11
CA ASN A 354 -14.31 -13.82 48.18
C ASN A 354 -14.14 -13.48 46.69
N TYR A 355 -13.04 -12.83 46.30
CA TYR A 355 -12.82 -12.41 44.92
C TYR A 355 -11.41 -12.72 44.46
N THR A 356 -11.28 -13.04 43.17
CA THR A 356 -10.00 -13.20 42.51
C THR A 356 -10.11 -12.58 41.13
N ILE A 357 -9.24 -11.64 40.83
CA ILE A 357 -9.15 -11.08 39.47
C ILE A 357 -8.25 -11.97 38.67
N GLU A 358 -8.71 -12.38 37.49
CA GLU A 358 -7.93 -13.24 36.63
C GLU A 358 -6.75 -12.48 36.02
N GLU A 359 -5.62 -13.17 35.90
CA GLU A 359 -4.43 -12.65 35.23
C GLU A 359 -4.78 -12.23 33.80
N GLY A 360 -4.19 -11.11 33.36
CA GLY A 360 -4.51 -10.52 32.05
C GLY A 360 -5.72 -9.57 32.04
N SER A 361 -6.36 -9.32 33.19
CA SER A 361 -7.37 -8.24 33.31
C SER A 361 -6.71 -6.85 33.23
N TYR A 362 -7.19 -6.01 32.33
CA TYR A 362 -6.64 -4.66 32.11
C TYR A 362 -7.70 -3.68 31.62
N VAL A 363 -7.37 -2.40 31.81
CA VAL A 363 -8.12 -1.28 31.24
C VAL A 363 -7.13 -0.30 30.62
N LYS A 364 -7.40 0.14 29.39
CA LYS A 364 -6.65 1.19 28.70
C LYS A 364 -7.47 2.45 28.70
N ILE A 365 -6.85 3.54 29.11
CA ILE A 365 -7.36 4.88 28.84
C ILE A 365 -6.57 5.41 27.66
N THR A 366 -7.29 5.76 26.61
CA THR A 366 -6.70 6.14 25.33
C THR A 366 -7.39 7.35 24.74
N MET A 367 -6.64 8.04 23.89
CA MET A 367 -7.10 9.14 23.11
C MET A 367 -8.16 8.70 22.08
N ARG A 368 -9.04 9.62 21.69
CA ARG A 368 -9.86 9.42 20.49
C ARG A 368 -8.97 9.14 19.27
N ASP A 369 -9.42 8.19 18.46
CA ASP A 369 -8.83 7.81 17.17
C ASP A 369 -9.14 8.81 16.05
N THR A 370 -9.76 9.95 16.37
CA THR A 370 -10.21 10.97 15.42
C THR A 370 -9.54 12.34 15.64
N VAL A 371 -9.12 13.00 14.55
CA VAL A 371 -8.57 14.35 14.47
C VAL A 371 -9.69 15.39 14.39
N TYR A 372 -9.54 16.51 15.09
CA TYR A 372 -10.50 17.60 15.17
C TYR A 372 -9.88 18.93 14.76
N LEU A 373 -10.72 19.79 14.21
CA LEU A 373 -10.36 21.16 13.85
C LEU A 373 -10.15 22.00 15.12
N LYS A 374 -8.90 22.38 15.41
CA LYS A 374 -8.53 23.23 16.55
C LYS A 374 -7.33 24.10 16.24
N ASP A 375 -7.31 25.34 16.75
CA ASP A 375 -6.20 26.29 16.58
C ASP A 375 -5.10 26.14 17.66
N THR A 376 -5.09 25.04 18.40
CA THR A 376 -4.08 24.70 19.40
C THR A 376 -3.26 23.49 18.93
N ASP A 377 -1.94 23.49 19.16
CA ASP A 377 -1.10 22.29 18.95
C ASP A 377 -1.38 21.27 20.06
N GLU A 378 -2.39 20.44 19.81
CA GLU A 378 -2.79 19.31 20.64
C GLU A 378 -2.68 18.05 19.78
N ALA A 379 -2.43 16.87 20.36
CA ALA A 379 -2.22 15.70 19.52
C ALA A 379 -3.45 15.34 18.65
N ASN A 380 -4.66 15.77 19.04
CA ASN A 380 -5.91 15.59 18.27
C ASN A 380 -6.14 16.67 17.21
N SER A 381 -5.32 17.71 17.13
CA SER A 381 -5.30 18.65 16.00
C SER A 381 -4.21 18.31 14.99
N ARG A 382 -3.29 17.40 15.33
CA ARG A 382 -2.25 16.91 14.43
C ARG A 382 -2.84 15.94 13.41
N PHE A 383 -2.99 16.42 12.18
CA PHE A 383 -3.48 15.66 11.05
C PHE A 383 -2.32 15.00 10.32
N TYR A 384 -2.06 13.73 10.63
CA TYR A 384 -0.98 12.97 10.02
C TYR A 384 -1.29 12.56 8.59
N TYR A 385 -0.32 12.66 7.69
CA TYR A 385 -0.54 12.37 6.27
C TYR A 385 -0.76 10.88 6.01
N VAL A 386 0.19 10.02 6.44
CA VAL A 386 0.14 8.58 6.13
C VAL A 386 -1.11 7.88 6.69
N PRO A 387 -1.51 8.06 7.97
CA PRO A 387 -2.73 7.45 8.51
C PRO A 387 -4.02 7.89 7.79
N ASN A 388 -3.96 9.01 7.05
CA ASN A 388 -5.09 9.57 6.32
C ASN A 388 -4.96 9.43 4.79
N LEU A 389 -3.92 8.73 4.31
CA LEU A 389 -3.83 8.31 2.92
C LEU A 389 -4.96 7.32 2.60
N PRO A 390 -5.41 7.26 1.34
CA PRO A 390 -6.43 6.30 0.97
C PRO A 390 -5.89 4.86 1.04
N ASP A 391 -6.76 3.93 1.38
CA ASP A 391 -6.46 2.50 1.41
C ASP A 391 -6.34 1.94 -0.03
N ILE A 392 -5.20 2.24 -0.65
CA ILE A 392 -4.83 1.83 -2.01
C ILE A 392 -3.48 1.11 -1.90
N LYS A 393 -3.32 -0.01 -2.61
CA LYS A 393 -2.02 -0.69 -2.70
C LYS A 393 -0.98 0.24 -3.32
N GLN A 394 0.25 0.23 -2.79
CA GLN A 394 1.34 1.06 -3.31
C GLN A 394 1.56 0.85 -4.82
N ILE A 395 1.49 -0.41 -5.26
CA ILE A 395 1.62 -0.75 -6.68
C ILE A 395 0.46 -0.19 -7.53
N ASP A 396 -0.76 -0.18 -7.02
CA ASP A 396 -1.92 0.35 -7.77
C ASP A 396 -1.88 1.88 -7.83
N PHE A 397 -1.33 2.53 -6.80
CA PHE A 397 -1.00 3.95 -6.86
C PHE A 397 0.05 4.26 -7.93
N ILE A 398 1.17 3.53 -7.97
CA ILE A 398 2.22 3.72 -8.99
C ILE A 398 1.65 3.53 -10.40
N LYS A 399 0.82 2.51 -10.61
CA LYS A 399 0.12 2.27 -11.90
C LYS A 399 -0.80 3.43 -12.27
N ALA A 400 -1.57 3.94 -11.31
CA ALA A 400 -2.45 5.06 -11.54
C ALA A 400 -1.65 6.27 -12.04
N ILE A 401 -0.56 6.61 -11.36
CA ILE A 401 0.30 7.74 -11.74
C ILE A 401 0.99 7.50 -13.09
N ALA A 402 1.56 6.31 -13.34
CA ALA A 402 2.17 5.98 -14.62
C ALA A 402 1.15 6.08 -15.78
N SER A 403 -0.09 5.64 -15.55
CA SER A 403 -1.16 5.73 -16.54
C SER A 403 -1.61 7.17 -16.77
N ILE A 404 -1.77 7.97 -15.72
CA ILE A 404 -2.05 9.41 -15.89
C ILE A 404 -0.93 10.08 -16.72
N CYS A 405 0.33 9.72 -16.49
CA CYS A 405 1.47 10.27 -17.23
C CYS A 405 1.69 9.65 -18.63
N GLY A 406 0.97 8.60 -19.03
CA GLY A 406 1.21 7.92 -20.32
C GLY A 406 2.57 7.24 -20.43
N THR A 407 3.12 6.75 -19.31
CA THR A 407 4.46 6.18 -19.24
C THR A 407 4.47 4.67 -18.98
N PHE A 408 5.53 4.02 -19.46
CA PHE A 408 5.77 2.58 -19.31
C PHE A 408 7.02 2.35 -18.47
N ALA A 409 6.96 1.40 -17.54
CA ALA A 409 8.06 1.09 -16.66
C ALA A 409 9.12 0.24 -17.36
N ILE A 410 10.31 0.81 -17.51
CA ILE A 410 11.50 0.17 -18.03
C ILE A 410 12.49 0.01 -16.87
N PRO A 411 12.86 -1.22 -16.53
CA PRO A 411 13.84 -1.45 -15.49
C PRO A 411 15.21 -0.92 -15.93
N GLY A 412 15.85 -0.16 -15.03
CA GLY A 412 17.18 0.39 -15.22
C GLY A 412 18.26 -0.44 -14.52
N ASN A 413 19.47 0.12 -14.45
CA ASN A 413 20.57 -0.45 -13.69
C ASN A 413 20.38 -0.22 -12.18
N GLY A 414 20.74 -1.21 -11.36
CA GLY A 414 20.63 -1.12 -9.90
C GLY A 414 19.17 -1.04 -9.44
N ASN A 415 18.89 -0.22 -8.43
CA ASN A 415 17.53 -0.06 -7.89
C ASN A 415 16.69 1.01 -8.60
N VAL A 416 16.82 1.14 -9.93
CA VAL A 416 16.14 2.20 -10.69
C VAL A 416 15.07 1.62 -11.62
N VAL A 417 13.86 2.18 -11.59
CA VAL A 417 12.81 1.94 -12.57
C VAL A 417 12.49 3.24 -13.29
N SER A 418 12.65 3.26 -14.62
CA SER A 418 12.37 4.44 -15.44
C SER A 418 10.97 4.37 -16.01
N PHE A 419 10.21 5.46 -15.91
CA PHE A 419 8.87 5.59 -16.49
C PHE A 419 8.96 6.43 -17.77
N VAL A 420 8.86 5.76 -18.91
CA VAL A 420 9.21 6.31 -20.22
C VAL A 420 7.96 6.37 -21.11
N PRO A 421 7.59 7.54 -21.67
CA PRO A 421 6.51 7.64 -22.64
C PRO A 421 6.97 7.11 -24.01
N ILE A 422 6.01 6.76 -24.88
CA ILE A 422 6.33 6.30 -26.23
C ILE A 422 7.12 7.34 -27.05
N ASP A 423 6.88 8.64 -26.79
CA ASP A 423 7.56 9.73 -27.49
C ASP A 423 9.07 9.68 -27.32
N THR A 424 9.56 9.32 -26.12
CA THR A 424 11.00 9.14 -25.89
C THR A 424 11.58 8.04 -26.78
N ILE A 425 10.84 6.96 -27.06
CA ILE A 425 11.31 5.87 -27.94
C ILE A 425 11.36 6.35 -29.39
N ILE A 426 10.42 7.19 -29.80
CA ILE A 426 10.39 7.79 -31.14
C ILE A 426 11.55 8.77 -31.31
N GLU A 427 11.81 9.62 -30.30
CA GLU A 427 12.94 10.55 -30.30
C GLU A 427 14.29 9.82 -30.34
N ASN A 428 14.36 8.66 -29.68
CA ASN A 428 15.52 7.78 -29.72
C ASN A 428 15.78 7.13 -31.10
N LYS A 429 14.94 7.34 -32.13
CA LYS A 429 15.26 6.95 -33.53
C LYS A 429 16.58 7.53 -34.02
N THR A 430 16.97 8.71 -33.50
CA THR A 430 18.28 9.34 -33.79
C THR A 430 19.47 8.52 -33.29
N LYS A 431 19.26 7.67 -32.28
CA LYS A 431 20.25 6.77 -31.67
C LYS A 431 20.04 5.32 -32.09
N ALA A 432 19.15 5.07 -33.06
CA ALA A 432 18.71 3.72 -33.39
C ALA A 432 19.87 2.80 -33.78
N LEU A 433 19.82 1.56 -33.30
CA LEU A 433 20.79 0.54 -33.66
C LEU A 433 20.50 0.03 -35.08
N ASN A 434 21.49 0.10 -35.97
CA ASN A 434 21.34 -0.44 -37.32
C ASN A 434 21.61 -1.95 -37.33
N TRP A 435 20.54 -2.75 -37.41
CA TRP A 435 20.62 -4.22 -37.45
C TRP A 435 20.57 -4.79 -38.87
N THR A 436 20.45 -3.96 -39.91
CA THR A 436 20.29 -4.38 -41.31
C THR A 436 21.22 -5.52 -41.73
N LYS A 437 22.54 -5.38 -41.48
CA LYS A 437 23.55 -6.37 -41.91
C LYS A 437 23.59 -7.63 -41.03
N ARG A 438 22.84 -7.63 -39.93
CA ARG A 438 22.80 -8.70 -38.93
C ARG A 438 21.53 -9.54 -39.02
N VAL A 439 20.57 -9.13 -39.84
CA VAL A 439 19.36 -9.92 -40.08
C VAL A 439 19.69 -11.13 -40.93
N ILE A 440 19.27 -12.29 -40.46
CA ILE A 440 19.41 -13.56 -41.16
C ILE A 440 18.11 -13.82 -41.90
N ALA A 441 18.19 -13.77 -43.24
CA ALA A 441 17.03 -13.97 -44.09
C ALA A 441 16.41 -15.35 -43.84
N SER A 442 15.15 -15.37 -43.44
CA SER A 442 14.39 -16.62 -43.26
C SER A 442 13.87 -17.17 -44.59
N TYR A 443 13.79 -16.33 -45.61
CA TYR A 443 13.31 -16.67 -46.96
C TYR A 443 14.17 -15.99 -48.03
N SER A 444 14.14 -16.52 -49.25
CA SER A 444 14.82 -15.91 -50.41
C SER A 444 14.21 -14.57 -50.82
N ALA A 445 12.91 -14.39 -50.58
CA ALA A 445 12.26 -13.09 -50.64
C ALA A 445 12.60 -12.31 -49.35
N ASN A 446 13.02 -11.05 -49.48
CA ASN A 446 13.28 -10.13 -48.37
C ASN A 446 11.99 -9.78 -47.60
N ARG A 447 11.44 -10.75 -46.88
CA ARG A 447 10.25 -10.63 -46.03
C ARG A 447 10.54 -11.17 -44.63
N PRO A 448 9.82 -10.69 -43.60
CA PRO A 448 10.05 -11.15 -42.24
C PRO A 448 9.74 -12.64 -42.05
N LYS A 449 10.34 -13.24 -41.02
CA LYS A 449 10.02 -14.62 -40.60
C LYS A 449 8.53 -14.78 -40.32
N ASN A 450 7.95 -13.81 -39.63
CA ASN A 450 6.52 -13.70 -39.31
C ASN A 450 6.10 -12.22 -39.34
N ILE A 451 4.85 -11.96 -39.72
CA ILE A 451 4.19 -10.67 -39.57
C ILE A 451 2.83 -10.88 -38.87
N SER A 452 2.58 -10.09 -37.84
CA SER A 452 1.31 -10.02 -37.10
C SER A 452 0.74 -8.61 -37.16
N PHE A 453 -0.58 -8.52 -37.23
CA PHE A 453 -1.35 -7.27 -37.23
C PHE A 453 -2.12 -7.07 -35.92
N LYS A 454 -1.82 -7.88 -34.90
CA LYS A 454 -2.49 -7.87 -33.59
C LYS A 454 -1.47 -7.68 -32.48
N ILE A 455 -1.79 -6.83 -31.52
CA ILE A 455 -1.14 -6.78 -30.22
C ILE A 455 -1.98 -7.61 -29.25
N ASP A 456 -1.32 -8.49 -28.50
CA ASP A 456 -2.00 -9.33 -27.52
C ASP A 456 -2.64 -8.46 -26.42
N GLY A 457 -3.90 -8.74 -26.08
CA GLY A 457 -4.63 -8.05 -25.02
C GLY A 457 -5.26 -6.72 -25.43
N PHE A 458 -5.49 -6.47 -26.73
CA PHE A 458 -6.24 -5.32 -27.23
C PHE A 458 -7.60 -5.72 -27.82
N SER A 459 -8.60 -4.86 -27.62
CA SER A 459 -9.89 -4.88 -28.30
C SER A 459 -10.01 -3.68 -29.26
N GLN A 460 -11.09 -3.61 -30.04
CA GLN A 460 -11.37 -2.44 -30.89
C GLN A 460 -11.51 -1.16 -30.05
N ARG A 461 -12.18 -1.28 -28.88
CA ARG A 461 -12.35 -0.22 -27.89
C ARG A 461 -11.73 -0.64 -26.56
N ASN A 462 -10.71 0.09 -26.12
CA ASN A 462 -9.98 -0.16 -24.88
C ASN A 462 -10.36 0.94 -23.90
N VAL A 463 -11.23 0.63 -22.93
CA VAL A 463 -11.89 1.62 -22.06
C VAL A 463 -11.06 1.89 -20.81
N TYR A 464 -10.83 3.17 -20.53
CA TYR A 464 -10.12 3.68 -19.37
C TYR A 464 -11.10 4.46 -18.48
N LYS A 465 -11.14 4.12 -17.20
CA LYS A 465 -12.16 4.60 -16.26
C LYS A 465 -11.58 5.19 -14.99
N TRP A 466 -12.38 6.06 -14.38
CA TRP A 466 -12.24 6.42 -12.97
C TRP A 466 -13.10 5.49 -12.10
N LYS A 467 -12.75 5.30 -10.84
CA LYS A 467 -13.54 4.50 -9.90
C LYS A 467 -14.94 5.10 -9.77
N ASN A 468 -15.97 4.26 -9.86
CA ASN A 468 -17.36 4.65 -9.63
C ASN A 468 -17.83 5.85 -10.49
N ASP A 469 -17.31 5.97 -11.71
CA ASP A 469 -17.68 7.03 -12.65
C ASP A 469 -17.80 6.49 -14.08
N ASP A 470 -18.78 7.01 -14.82
CA ASP A 470 -19.00 6.70 -16.24
C ASP A 470 -18.83 7.91 -17.17
N LYS A 471 -18.74 9.13 -16.63
CA LYS A 471 -18.80 10.39 -17.37
C LYS A 471 -17.43 10.82 -17.92
N TYR A 472 -16.37 10.54 -17.18
CA TYR A 472 -15.01 10.98 -17.46
C TYR A 472 -14.12 9.87 -18.04
N ASN A 473 -14.76 8.82 -18.56
CA ASN A 473 -14.11 7.70 -19.22
C ASN A 473 -13.54 8.09 -20.60
N GLY A 474 -12.52 7.36 -21.05
CA GLY A 474 -11.89 7.56 -22.35
C GLY A 474 -11.61 6.23 -23.04
N ILE A 475 -11.36 6.29 -24.35
CA ILE A 475 -11.23 5.10 -25.19
C ILE A 475 -10.00 5.25 -26.06
N ILE A 476 -9.14 4.24 -26.01
CA ILE A 476 -8.07 4.05 -26.99
C ILE A 476 -8.54 3.03 -28.03
N TYR A 477 -8.46 3.42 -29.30
CA TYR A 477 -9.00 2.66 -30.43
C TYR A 477 -7.93 1.83 -31.15
N VAL A 478 -8.33 0.63 -31.58
CA VAL A 478 -7.59 -0.22 -32.51
C VAL A 478 -8.48 -0.53 -33.72
N ASP A 479 -8.01 -0.21 -34.92
CA ASP A 479 -8.76 -0.33 -36.16
C ASP A 479 -8.64 -1.77 -36.74
N ASP A 480 -9.09 -2.76 -35.95
CA ASP A 480 -9.13 -4.17 -36.36
C ASP A 480 -10.49 -4.79 -36.03
N LYS A 481 -11.35 -4.92 -37.04
CA LYS A 481 -12.69 -5.51 -36.92
C LYS A 481 -12.70 -7.00 -36.54
N THR A 482 -11.53 -7.65 -36.49
CA THR A 482 -11.37 -9.05 -36.08
C THR A 482 -11.03 -9.22 -34.61
N LEU A 483 -10.89 -8.12 -33.85
CA LEU A 483 -10.76 -8.14 -32.38
C LEU A 483 -12.13 -8.11 -31.70
N GLU A 484 -12.15 -8.46 -30.41
CA GLU A 484 -13.31 -8.21 -29.55
C GLU A 484 -13.71 -6.73 -29.60
N TYR A 485 -15.00 -6.45 -29.49
CA TYR A 485 -15.53 -5.11 -29.72
C TYR A 485 -15.07 -4.11 -28.65
N GLU A 486 -15.11 -4.50 -27.39
CA GLU A 486 -14.80 -3.63 -26.27
C GLU A 486 -14.26 -4.44 -25.09
N GLN A 487 -13.28 -3.88 -24.40
CA GLN A 487 -12.82 -4.36 -23.09
C GLN A 487 -12.59 -3.19 -22.13
N GLU A 488 -12.74 -3.47 -20.84
CA GLU A 488 -12.25 -2.58 -19.78
C GLU A 488 -10.75 -2.82 -19.60
N THR A 489 -9.95 -1.81 -19.92
CA THR A 489 -8.48 -1.90 -19.90
C THR A 489 -7.91 -1.46 -18.56
N LEU A 490 -8.46 -0.39 -17.98
CA LEU A 490 -8.01 0.16 -16.71
C LEU A 490 -9.14 0.87 -16.00
N THR A 491 -9.28 0.61 -14.70
CA THR A 491 -10.07 1.43 -13.77
C THR A 491 -9.13 1.96 -12.70
N LEU A 492 -8.98 3.29 -12.61
CA LEU A 492 -8.15 3.92 -11.59
C LEU A 492 -8.72 3.68 -10.19
N PRO A 493 -7.88 3.60 -9.14
CA PRO A 493 -8.35 3.44 -7.76
C PRO A 493 -8.96 4.73 -7.20
N PHE A 494 -8.96 5.83 -7.96
CA PHE A 494 -9.52 7.13 -7.61
C PHE A 494 -10.83 7.35 -8.34
N ALA A 495 -11.80 8.01 -7.69
CA ALA A 495 -13.02 8.45 -8.33
C ALA A 495 -12.87 9.84 -8.95
N ALA A 496 -13.68 10.12 -9.97
CA ALA A 496 -13.75 11.44 -10.57
C ALA A 496 -14.41 12.46 -9.62
N SER A 497 -14.19 13.75 -9.87
CA SER A 497 -14.80 14.83 -9.10
C SER A 497 -15.57 15.80 -10.00
N GLU A 498 -16.80 16.11 -9.60
CA GLU A 498 -17.57 17.16 -10.23
C GLU A 498 -16.98 18.55 -9.91
N MET A 499 -17.28 19.52 -10.77
CA MET A 499 -16.73 20.87 -10.69
C MET A 499 -17.82 21.88 -10.35
N LYS A 500 -17.54 22.76 -9.38
CA LYS A 500 -18.46 23.84 -8.97
C LYS A 500 -17.68 25.11 -8.68
N GLY A 501 -17.99 26.18 -9.41
CA GLY A 501 -17.30 27.47 -9.22
C GLY A 501 -15.79 27.41 -9.47
N GLY A 502 -15.33 26.53 -10.37
CA GLY A 502 -13.91 26.38 -10.71
C GLY A 502 -13.08 25.54 -9.74
N ILE A 503 -13.70 24.91 -8.74
CA ILE A 503 -13.05 23.99 -7.79
C ILE A 503 -13.72 22.62 -7.82
N ALA A 504 -12.97 21.58 -7.46
CA ALA A 504 -13.48 20.23 -7.33
C ALA A 504 -14.47 20.11 -6.15
N THR A 505 -15.43 19.19 -6.29
CA THR A 505 -16.47 18.92 -5.28
C THR A 505 -16.32 17.50 -4.74
N ILE A 506 -16.20 17.37 -3.42
CA ILE A 506 -16.08 16.11 -2.68
C ILE A 506 -16.96 16.21 -1.44
N PRO A 507 -18.28 15.95 -1.52
CA PRO A 507 -19.22 16.23 -0.44
C PRO A 507 -19.08 15.22 0.72
N ILE A 508 -18.03 15.37 1.54
CA ILE A 508 -17.80 14.62 2.78
C ILE A 508 -18.60 15.20 3.94
N TYR A 509 -19.07 16.44 3.84
CA TYR A 509 -19.99 17.04 4.80
C TYR A 509 -21.39 17.14 4.23
N SER A 510 -22.36 16.86 5.09
CA SER A 510 -23.79 17.04 4.82
C SER A 510 -24.48 17.60 6.07
N TYR A 511 -25.75 17.95 5.93
CA TYR A 511 -26.55 18.49 7.04
C TYR A 511 -27.77 17.61 7.26
N THR A 512 -28.02 17.24 8.52
CA THR A 512 -29.25 16.58 8.95
C THR A 512 -30.45 17.53 8.83
N SER A 513 -31.66 17.00 8.97
CA SER A 513 -32.90 17.79 8.90
C SER A 513 -33.01 18.90 9.95
N ASP A 514 -32.38 18.71 11.11
CA ASP A 514 -32.26 19.68 12.19
C ASP A 514 -31.08 20.65 12.01
N GLY A 515 -30.33 20.52 10.91
CA GLY A 515 -29.24 21.42 10.54
C GLY A 515 -27.89 21.10 11.20
N ALA A 516 -27.75 19.93 11.85
CA ALA A 516 -26.48 19.48 12.40
C ALA A 516 -25.53 19.00 11.29
N LEU A 517 -24.25 19.34 11.41
CA LEU A 517 -23.22 18.92 10.47
C LEU A 517 -22.92 17.43 10.64
N GLN A 518 -22.95 16.67 9.55
CA GLN A 518 -22.61 15.25 9.50
C GLN A 518 -21.39 15.02 8.61
N TYR A 519 -20.44 14.22 9.10
CA TYR A 519 -19.30 13.74 8.33
C TYR A 519 -19.61 12.39 7.69
N ASN A 520 -19.38 12.26 6.40
CA ASN A 520 -19.49 11.01 5.67
C ASN A 520 -18.11 10.38 5.50
N GLU A 521 -17.84 9.34 6.29
CA GLU A 521 -16.57 8.60 6.25
C GLU A 521 -16.41 7.73 5.00
N SER A 522 -17.50 7.49 4.26
CA SER A 522 -17.51 6.65 3.06
C SER A 522 -17.49 7.51 1.80
N THR A 523 -16.32 8.10 1.50
CA THR A 523 -16.09 8.74 0.21
C THR A 523 -14.89 8.13 -0.49
N ASP A 524 -15.08 7.80 -1.78
CA ASP A 524 -14.00 7.29 -2.59
C ASP A 524 -12.80 8.25 -2.63
N PRO A 525 -11.57 7.73 -2.72
CA PRO A 525 -10.39 8.57 -2.83
C PRO A 525 -10.43 9.39 -4.12
N ARG A 526 -9.84 10.59 -4.08
CA ARG A 526 -9.81 11.54 -5.20
C ARG A 526 -8.38 11.87 -5.61
N LEU A 527 -8.21 12.20 -6.88
CA LEU A 527 -6.99 12.74 -7.45
C LEU A 527 -7.36 14.05 -8.13
N LEU A 528 -6.68 15.14 -7.77
CA LEU A 528 -6.96 16.48 -8.25
C LEU A 528 -5.67 17.16 -8.74
N VAL A 529 -5.79 18.26 -9.45
CA VAL A 529 -4.68 19.14 -9.82
C VAL A 529 -4.77 20.44 -9.02
N LEU A 530 -3.67 20.80 -8.36
CA LEU A 530 -3.51 22.08 -7.69
C LEU A 530 -3.32 23.19 -8.74
N LYS A 531 -4.17 24.22 -8.68
CA LYS A 531 -4.08 25.45 -9.48
C LYS A 531 -3.84 26.65 -8.55
N ASN A 532 -3.00 27.58 -9.01
CA ASN A 532 -2.67 28.84 -8.32
C ASN A 532 -2.27 28.66 -6.84
N ASP A 533 -1.65 27.52 -6.52
CA ASP A 533 -1.15 27.16 -5.19
C ASP A 533 -2.19 27.09 -4.06
N ASN A 534 -3.48 27.24 -4.32
CA ASN A 534 -4.49 27.30 -3.25
C ASN A 534 -5.88 26.79 -3.64
N THR A 535 -6.07 26.29 -4.85
CA THR A 535 -7.33 25.69 -5.32
C THR A 535 -7.05 24.34 -5.94
N ALA A 536 -7.92 23.36 -5.73
CA ALA A 536 -7.80 22.07 -6.40
C ALA A 536 -8.97 21.83 -7.35
N THR A 537 -8.67 21.28 -8.52
CA THR A 537 -9.61 21.06 -9.62
C THR A 537 -9.47 19.65 -10.19
N PHE A 538 -10.50 19.17 -10.87
CA PHE A 538 -10.48 17.95 -11.67
C PHE A 538 -10.23 18.23 -13.17
N ASP A 539 -10.13 19.50 -13.57
CA ASP A 539 -9.89 19.88 -14.96
C ASP A 539 -8.61 19.24 -15.51
N GLY A 540 -8.70 18.65 -16.70
CA GLY A 540 -7.58 17.99 -17.37
C GLY A 540 -7.29 16.58 -16.89
N LEU A 541 -8.06 16.06 -15.92
CA LEU A 541 -8.02 14.66 -15.48
C LEU A 541 -9.11 13.81 -16.12
N ASP A 542 -9.97 14.33 -16.99
CA ASP A 542 -10.82 13.46 -17.79
C ASP A 542 -9.96 12.63 -18.77
N TRP A 543 -10.34 11.38 -19.00
CA TRP A 543 -9.51 10.48 -19.80
C TRP A 543 -9.34 10.92 -21.24
N ASN A 544 -10.28 11.68 -21.82
CA ASN A 544 -10.11 12.19 -23.18
C ASN A 544 -8.97 13.22 -23.23
N THR A 545 -8.92 14.15 -22.27
CA THR A 545 -7.80 15.10 -22.14
C THR A 545 -6.47 14.39 -21.84
N ILE A 546 -6.46 13.41 -20.94
CA ILE A 546 -5.25 12.62 -20.64
C ILE A 546 -4.75 11.89 -21.89
N ILE A 547 -5.64 11.25 -22.66
CA ILE A 547 -5.28 10.54 -23.88
C ILE A 547 -4.72 11.51 -24.93
N GLU A 548 -5.36 12.66 -25.11
CA GLU A 548 -4.91 13.68 -26.07
C GLU A 548 -3.52 14.22 -25.72
N ASN A 549 -3.22 14.43 -24.44
CA ASN A 549 -1.96 15.00 -23.99
C ASN A 549 -0.83 13.97 -23.89
N ASN A 550 -1.12 12.77 -23.37
CA ASN A 550 -0.08 11.82 -22.93
C ASN A 550 -0.04 10.53 -23.77
N TYR A 551 -1.07 10.24 -24.57
CA TYR A 551 -1.17 9.00 -25.35
C TYR A 551 -1.31 9.24 -26.87
N LYS A 552 -1.22 10.47 -27.36
CA LYS A 552 -1.41 10.80 -28.77
C LYS A 552 -0.54 9.97 -29.71
N SER A 553 0.77 9.95 -29.47
CA SER A 553 1.69 9.14 -30.25
C SER A 553 1.45 7.66 -30.05
N TYR A 554 1.10 7.25 -28.83
CA TYR A 554 0.85 5.85 -28.51
C TYR A 554 -0.32 5.31 -29.32
N GLN A 555 -1.45 6.02 -29.28
CA GLN A 555 -2.66 5.73 -30.04
C GLN A 555 -2.38 5.67 -31.54
N LYS A 556 -1.56 6.57 -32.09
CA LYS A 556 -1.17 6.53 -33.51
C LYS A 556 -0.58 5.18 -33.92
N TYR A 557 0.26 4.58 -33.09
CA TYR A 557 0.96 3.34 -33.41
C TYR A 557 0.13 2.09 -33.16
N ILE A 558 -0.61 2.04 -32.06
CA ILE A 558 -1.41 0.86 -31.73
C ILE A 558 -2.71 0.76 -32.54
N ARG A 559 -3.11 1.84 -33.21
CA ARG A 559 -4.33 1.88 -34.04
C ARG A 559 -4.28 0.90 -35.21
N GLU A 560 -3.13 0.78 -35.86
CA GLU A 560 -2.87 -0.17 -36.95
C GLU A 560 -1.54 -0.89 -36.71
N PRO A 561 -1.47 -1.80 -35.73
CA PRO A 561 -0.20 -2.31 -35.27
C PRO A 561 0.41 -3.26 -36.31
N LYS A 562 1.72 -3.13 -36.53
CA LYS A 562 2.50 -4.03 -37.38
C LYS A 562 3.68 -4.56 -36.60
N ILE A 563 3.65 -5.86 -36.34
CA ILE A 563 4.68 -6.55 -35.58
C ILE A 563 5.35 -7.56 -36.49
N ILE A 564 6.68 -7.56 -36.51
CA ILE A 564 7.46 -8.54 -37.25
C ILE A 564 8.28 -9.40 -36.31
N THR A 565 8.59 -10.63 -36.75
CA THR A 565 9.61 -11.47 -36.14
C THR A 565 10.77 -11.63 -37.11
N GLU A 566 11.98 -11.46 -36.62
CA GLU A 566 13.22 -11.65 -37.38
C GLU A 566 14.25 -12.47 -36.62
N LEU A 567 15.15 -13.11 -37.37
CA LEU A 567 16.36 -13.70 -36.82
C LEU A 567 17.51 -12.68 -36.97
N VAL A 568 18.15 -12.31 -35.87
CA VAL A 568 19.18 -11.27 -35.84
C VAL A 568 20.40 -11.78 -35.08
N GLU A 569 21.59 -11.60 -35.64
CA GLU A 569 22.84 -11.84 -34.92
C GLU A 569 23.10 -10.72 -33.90
N ILE A 570 23.13 -11.07 -32.61
CA ILE A 570 23.37 -10.13 -31.52
C ILE A 570 24.46 -10.70 -30.62
N ARG A 571 25.50 -9.88 -30.35
CA ARG A 571 26.66 -10.31 -29.57
C ARG A 571 26.36 -10.29 -28.07
N ASP A 572 27.05 -11.14 -27.32
CA ASP A 572 26.88 -11.30 -25.86
C ASP A 572 27.05 -9.98 -25.10
N HIS A 573 28.02 -9.15 -25.49
CA HIS A 573 28.24 -7.84 -24.86
C HIS A 573 27.09 -6.85 -25.13
N GLU A 574 26.40 -7.00 -26.26
CA GLU A 574 25.27 -6.13 -26.64
C GLU A 574 24.02 -6.57 -25.88
N LEU A 575 23.83 -7.88 -25.68
CA LEU A 575 22.77 -8.41 -24.81
C LEU A 575 22.94 -7.95 -23.35
N ARG A 576 24.18 -7.90 -22.85
CA ARG A 576 24.47 -7.38 -21.49
C ARG A 576 24.06 -5.92 -21.31
N ASN A 577 24.29 -5.09 -22.33
CA ASN A 577 24.09 -3.63 -22.27
C ASN A 577 22.83 -3.20 -23.06
N LEU A 578 21.86 -4.09 -23.20
CA LEU A 578 20.68 -3.87 -24.02
C LEU A 578 19.77 -2.80 -23.40
N ASP A 579 19.56 -1.71 -24.13
CA ASP A 579 18.58 -0.68 -23.78
C ASP A 579 17.34 -0.81 -24.67
N MET A 580 16.26 -1.32 -24.09
CA MET A 580 15.00 -1.57 -24.81
C MET A 580 14.24 -0.28 -25.15
N SER A 581 14.68 0.89 -24.65
CA SER A 581 14.15 2.20 -25.03
C SER A 581 14.74 2.75 -26.33
N VAL A 582 15.77 2.10 -26.88
CA VAL A 582 16.41 2.47 -28.14
C VAL A 582 15.87 1.61 -29.29
N PRO A 583 15.25 2.21 -30.32
CA PRO A 583 14.71 1.46 -31.45
C PRO A 583 15.82 0.92 -32.37
N VAL A 584 15.43 0.03 -33.29
CA VAL A 584 16.32 -0.60 -34.27
C VAL A 584 15.88 -0.23 -35.69
N TYR A 585 16.86 -0.06 -36.58
CA TYR A 585 16.63 0.23 -38.00
C TYR A 585 16.95 -0.97 -38.89
N LEU A 586 16.01 -1.31 -39.79
CA LEU A 586 16.15 -2.39 -40.77
C LEU A 586 15.97 -1.85 -42.19
N ALA A 587 17.08 -1.71 -42.94
CA ALA A 587 17.06 -1.09 -44.27
C ALA A 587 16.32 -1.93 -45.32
N GLN A 588 16.21 -3.26 -45.16
CA GLN A 588 15.42 -4.09 -46.08
C GLN A 588 13.93 -3.72 -46.09
N TYR A 589 13.46 -3.06 -45.03
CA TYR A 589 12.09 -2.54 -44.93
C TYR A 589 12.03 -1.01 -44.96
N GLY A 590 13.18 -0.33 -44.76
CA GLY A 590 13.24 1.14 -44.69
C GLY A 590 12.49 1.70 -43.49
N LYS A 591 12.47 0.98 -42.36
CA LYS A 591 11.63 1.28 -41.19
C LYS A 591 12.38 1.13 -39.88
N TYR A 592 11.92 1.88 -38.87
CA TYR A 592 12.36 1.74 -37.48
C TYR A 592 11.39 0.88 -36.69
N TYR A 593 11.93 0.16 -35.71
CA TYR A 593 11.15 -0.73 -34.87
C TYR A 593 11.52 -0.59 -33.39
N ALA A 594 10.53 -0.58 -32.50
CA ALA A 594 10.75 -0.80 -31.08
C ALA A 594 10.92 -2.30 -30.81
N VAL A 595 11.80 -2.66 -29.87
CA VAL A 595 11.99 -4.06 -29.49
C VAL A 595 10.90 -4.46 -28.49
N ILE A 596 10.11 -5.49 -28.83
CA ILE A 596 9.13 -6.08 -27.91
C ILE A 596 9.81 -7.18 -27.08
N SER A 597 10.52 -8.08 -27.74
CA SER A 597 11.23 -9.16 -27.06
C SER A 597 12.41 -9.68 -27.88
N ILE A 598 13.43 -10.19 -27.19
CA ILE A 598 14.57 -10.89 -27.78
C ILE A 598 14.70 -12.25 -27.10
N LYS A 599 14.52 -13.32 -27.88
CA LYS A 599 14.83 -14.68 -27.47
C LYS A 599 16.25 -15.01 -27.95
N ALA A 600 17.20 -15.10 -27.03
CA ALA A 600 18.60 -15.38 -27.31
C ALA A 600 19.00 -16.80 -26.90
N GLU A 601 19.50 -17.57 -27.86
CA GLU A 601 20.01 -18.93 -27.66
C GLU A 601 21.55 -18.96 -27.81
N LYS A 602 22.17 -20.12 -27.61
CA LYS A 602 23.64 -20.29 -27.60
C LYS A 602 24.35 -20.09 -28.94
N THR A 603 23.60 -19.91 -30.02
CA THR A 603 24.09 -19.77 -31.41
C THR A 603 24.56 -18.35 -31.75
N GLY A 604 24.21 -17.35 -30.92
CA GLY A 604 24.38 -15.93 -31.25
C GLY A 604 23.27 -15.37 -32.16
N ILE A 605 22.40 -16.24 -32.69
CA ILE A 605 21.22 -15.87 -33.46
C ILE A 605 20.06 -15.71 -32.49
N CYS A 606 19.47 -14.53 -32.47
CA CYS A 606 18.35 -14.18 -31.61
C CYS A 606 17.07 -14.03 -32.43
N GLU A 607 15.96 -14.55 -31.91
CA GLU A 607 14.64 -14.28 -32.47
C GLU A 607 14.08 -13.00 -31.83
N CYS A 608 13.88 -11.97 -32.65
CA CYS A 608 13.48 -10.64 -32.21
C CYS A 608 12.04 -10.37 -32.66
N LYS A 609 11.15 -10.05 -31.71
CA LYS A 609 9.80 -9.54 -31.99
C LYS A 609 9.86 -8.01 -31.94
N LEU A 610 9.49 -7.36 -33.03
CA LEU A 610 9.74 -5.95 -33.29
C LEU A 610 8.43 -5.23 -33.67
N PHE A 611 8.15 -4.10 -33.03
CA PHE A 611 6.98 -3.24 -33.29
C PHE A 611 7.35 -2.12 -34.26
N GLN A 612 6.66 -1.98 -35.38
CA GLN A 612 6.96 -0.94 -36.38
C GLN A 612 6.57 0.47 -35.90
N LEU A 613 7.50 1.43 -35.99
CA LEU A 613 7.32 2.82 -35.54
C LEU A 613 7.09 3.83 -36.68
N ASP A 614 6.84 3.40 -37.92
CA ASP A 614 6.74 4.28 -39.11
C ASP A 614 5.81 3.78 -40.21
#